data_AF-A0A391NV81-F1
#
_entry.id   AF-A0A391NV81-F1
#
_cell.length_a   1.000
_cell.length_b   1.000
_cell.length_c   1.000
_cell.angle_alpha   90.00
_cell.angle_beta   90.00
_cell.angle_gamma   90.00
#
_symmetry.space_group_name_H-M   'P 1'
#
loop_
_entity.id
_entity.type
_entity.pdbx_description
1 polymer ?
#
loop_
_entity_poly.entity_id
_entity_poly.type
_entity_poly.pdbx_seq_one_letter_code
_entity_poly.pdbx_strand_id
1 'polypeptide(L)' 'LVARSFAPLPRSRIQAYLDALPGLSQASAAFHETDEVRYVFCPLDSVVVVLVTEK' A
#
# COMPACT_ATOMS: atom_id res chain seq x y z
N LEU A 1 2.19 12.77 -3.84
CA LEU A 1 0.75 12.46 -3.66
C LEU A 1 0.59 11.96 -2.22
N VAL A 2 -0.50 12.27 -1.55
CA VAL A 2 -0.56 12.28 -0.08
C VAL A 2 -0.40 10.90 0.58
N ALA A 3 0.04 10.85 1.84
CA ALA A 3 -0.04 9.67 2.70
C ALA A 3 -0.71 10.04 4.02
N ARG A 4 -1.59 9.17 4.53
CA ARG A 4 -2.25 9.35 5.82
C ARG A 4 -2.21 8.04 6.59
N SER A 5 -1.78 8.14 7.85
CA SER A 5 -1.83 7.04 8.81
C SER A 5 -3.08 7.18 9.67
N PHE A 6 -3.82 6.08 9.82
CA PHE A 6 -5.02 5.98 10.66
C PHE A 6 -4.77 5.16 11.94
N ALA A 7 -3.70 4.36 11.96
CA ALA A 7 -3.24 3.60 13.11
C ALA A 7 -1.79 3.97 13.44
N PRO A 8 -1.40 4.04 14.72
CA PRO A 8 -0.03 4.40 15.10
C PRO A 8 0.97 3.40 14.52
N LEU A 9 1.69 3.83 13.49
CA LEU A 9 2.72 3.06 12.79
C LEU A 9 4.05 3.82 12.87
N PRO A 10 5.17 3.14 13.17
CA PRO A 10 6.50 3.74 13.11
C PRO A 10 6.76 4.30 11.70
N ARG A 11 7.38 5.47 11.61
CA ARG A 11 7.71 6.11 10.33
C ARG A 11 8.56 5.20 9.43
N SER A 12 9.43 4.39 10.02
CA SER A 12 10.23 3.38 9.31
C SER A 12 9.37 2.32 8.61
N ARG A 13 8.29 1.86 9.25
CA ARG A 13 7.34 0.90 8.66
C ARG A 13 6.56 1.52 7.50
N ILE A 14 6.12 2.77 7.65
CA ILE A 14 5.44 3.51 6.57
C ILE A 14 6.35 3.61 5.34
N GLN A 15 7.62 3.98 5.53
CA GLN A 15 8.58 4.05 4.43
C GLN A 15 8.80 2.69 3.77
N ALA A 16 8.97 1.62 4.57
CA ALA A 16 9.13 0.27 4.05
C ALA A 16 7.93 -0.18 3.19
N TYR A 17 6.70 0.15 3.59
CA TYR A 17 5.51 -0.15 2.78
C TYR A 17 5.50 0.62 1.47
N LEU A 18 5.87 1.91 1.49
CA LEU A 18 5.94 2.74 0.29
C LEU A 18 7.02 2.23 -0.69
N ASP A 19 8.17 1.80 -0.19
CA ASP A 19 9.27 1.27 -1.00
C ASP A 19 8.90 -0.04 -1.71
N ALA A 20 7.98 -0.83 -1.13
CA ALA A 20 7.46 -2.06 -1.75
C ALA A 20 6.45 -1.80 -2.87
N LEU A 21 5.71 -0.67 -2.85
CA LEU A 21 4.58 -0.40 -3.76
C LEU A 21 4.89 -0.49 -5.26
N PRO A 22 6.03 0.01 -5.78
CA PRO A 22 6.30 -0.02 -7.22
C PRO A 22 6.30 -1.44 -7.78
N GLY A 23 6.81 -2.42 -7.03
CA GLY A 23 6.81 -3.84 -7.41
C GLY A 23 5.43 -4.48 -7.36
N LEU A 24 4.56 -3.99 -6.46
CA LEU A 24 3.20 -4.52 -6.28
C LEU A 24 2.20 -3.94 -7.29
N SER A 25 2.39 -2.68 -7.70
CA SER A 25 1.49 -1.97 -8.62
C SER A 25 1.44 -2.55 -10.04
N GLN A 26 2.44 -3.37 -10.42
CA GLN A 26 2.45 -4.08 -11.70
C GLN A 26 1.61 -5.36 -11.68
N ALA A 27 1.14 -5.79 -10.50
CA ALA A 27 0.29 -6.96 -10.38
C ALA A 27 -1.13 -6.63 -10.87
N SER A 28 -1.67 -7.45 -11.77
CA SER A 28 -3.04 -7.31 -12.32
C SER A 28 -4.16 -7.57 -11.28
N ALA A 29 -3.82 -7.68 -9.99
CA ALA A 29 -4.73 -8.05 -8.91
C ALA A 29 -5.21 -6.81 -8.14
N ALA A 30 -6.48 -6.82 -7.72
CA ALA A 30 -7.06 -5.74 -6.91
C ALA A 30 -6.43 -5.62 -5.50
N PHE A 31 -5.72 -6.65 -5.05
CA PHE A 31 -4.99 -6.64 -3.79
C PHE A 31 -3.74 -7.54 -3.86
N HIS A 32 -2.77 -7.27 -3.00
CA HIS A 32 -1.60 -8.09 -2.78
C HIS A 32 -1.41 -8.35 -1.28
N GLU A 33 -1.25 -9.61 -0.89
CA GLU A 33 -0.99 -9.99 0.49
C GLU A 33 0.49 -10.29 0.70
N THR A 34 1.00 -9.85 1.83
CA THR A 34 2.33 -10.22 2.34
C THR A 34 2.18 -10.97 3.66
N ASP A 35 3.27 -11.38 4.26
CA ASP A 35 3.22 -12.02 5.58
C ASP A 35 2.68 -11.09 6.67
N GLU A 36 2.87 -9.78 6.53
CA GLU A 36 2.52 -8.80 7.56
C GLU A 36 1.20 -8.05 7.27
N VAL A 37 0.92 -7.69 6.02
CA VAL A 37 -0.18 -6.79 5.64
C VAL A 37 -0.82 -7.14 4.30
N ARG A 38 -2.03 -6.64 4.07
CA ARG A 38 -2.71 -6.64 2.77
C ARG A 38 -2.67 -5.24 2.17
N TYR A 39 -2.24 -5.15 0.92
CA TYR A 39 -2.32 -3.95 0.08
C TYR A 39 -3.54 -4.06 -0.82
N VAL A 40 -4.43 -3.08 -0.80
CA VAL A 40 -5.59 -3.01 -1.70
C VAL A 40 -5.40 -1.84 -2.65
N PHE A 41 -5.45 -2.10 -3.95
CA PHE A 41 -5.17 -1.14 -5.01
C PHE A 41 -6.47 -0.72 -5.70
N CYS A 42 -6.65 0.59 -5.86
CA CYS A 42 -7.75 1.16 -6.63
C CYS A 42 -7.19 2.22 -7.58
N PRO A 43 -7.15 1.96 -8.91
CA PRO A 43 -6.78 2.96 -9.89
C PRO A 43 -7.71 4.18 -9.82
N LEU A 44 -7.14 5.38 -9.88
CA LEU A 44 -7.85 6.64 -9.93
C LEU A 44 -7.18 7.54 -10.96
N ASP A 45 -7.68 7.53 -12.19
CA ASP A 45 -7.10 8.21 -13.35
C ASP A 45 -5.61 7.85 -13.55
N SER A 46 -4.72 8.83 -13.37
CA SER A 46 -3.27 8.68 -13.51
C SER A 46 -2.55 8.33 -12.20
N VAL A 47 -3.29 8.07 -11.12
CA VAL A 47 -2.75 7.72 -9.82
C VAL A 47 -3.38 6.42 -9.31
N VAL A 48 -2.77 5.80 -8.30
CA VAL A 48 -3.34 4.64 -7.62
C VAL A 48 -3.55 4.99 -6.16
N VAL A 49 -4.75 4.70 -5.65
CA VAL A 49 -5.03 4.73 -4.22
C VAL A 49 -4.65 3.37 -3.66
N VAL A 50 -3.87 3.38 -2.59
CA VAL A 50 -3.46 2.16 -1.89
C VAL A 50 -3.91 2.22 -0.45
N LEU A 51 -4.64 1.20 -0.02
CA LEU A 51 -4.93 0.96 1.38
C LEU A 51 -4.01 -0.15 1.89
N VAL A 52 -3.36 0.10 3.03
CA VAL A 52 -2.58 -0.91 3.74
C VAL A 52 -3.39 -1.30 4.96
N THR A 53 -3.77 -2.57 5.03
CA THR A 53 -4.58 -3.11 6.13
C THR A 53 -3.85 -4.28 6.79
N GLU A 54 -4.21 -4.57 8.03
CA GLU A 54 -3.97 -5.89 8.60
C GLU A 54 -4.73 -6.95 7.79
N LYS A 55 -4.40 -8.23 7.98
CA LYS A 55 -5.02 -9.36 7.28
C LYS A 55 -6.49 -9.52 7.62
#